data_AF-A0A8S1KQ80-F1
#
_entry.id   AF-A0A8S1KQ80-F1
#
_cell.length_a   1.000
_cell.length_b   1.000
_cell.length_c   1.000
_cell.angle_alpha   90.00
_cell.angle_beta   90.00
_cell.angle_gamma   90.00
#
_symmetry.space_group_name_H-M   'P 1'
#
loop_
_entity.id
_entity.type
_entity.pdbx_description
1 polymer ?
#
loop_
_entity_poly.entity_id
_entity_poly.type
_entity_poly.pdbx_seq_one_letter_code
_entity_poly.pdbx_strand_id
1 'polypeptide(L)'
;MNNNEAKPQTHQAKARLKAARSIFELADTNKDGFITFDEVPKLLIETNKLISEEKYVPTNEEIESWIKMTDLNKDKKVSIHEFEVLILKALQAQGIDLDG
;
A
#
# COMPACT_ATOMS: atom_id res chain seq x y z
N MET A 1 4.48 29.63 -23.07
CA MET A 1 5.22 28.74 -22.16
C MET A 1 4.51 28.84 -20.82
N ASN A 2 3.58 27.92 -20.52
CA ASN A 2 2.83 27.98 -19.26
C ASN A 2 3.31 26.84 -18.35
N ASN A 3 3.72 27.24 -17.16
CA ASN A 3 4.42 26.45 -16.17
C ASN A 3 3.66 25.16 -15.82
N ASN A 4 4.36 24.05 -16.01
CA ASN A 4 3.93 22.70 -15.72
C ASN A 4 4.09 22.40 -14.22
N GLU A 5 3.52 23.24 -13.37
CA GLU A 5 3.49 23.01 -11.92
C GLU A 5 2.40 21.96 -11.66
N ALA A 6 2.83 20.71 -11.52
CA ALA A 6 1.95 19.63 -11.08
C ALA A 6 1.20 20.06 -9.81
N LYS A 7 -0.14 19.94 -9.81
CA LYS A 7 -1.00 20.33 -8.69
C LYS A 7 -0.43 19.77 -7.37
N PRO A 8 -0.49 20.49 -6.24
CA PRO A 8 0.03 20.02 -4.95
C PRO A 8 -0.50 18.63 -4.55
N GLN A 9 -1.75 18.31 -4.92
CA GLN A 9 -2.35 16.99 -4.71
C GLN A 9 -1.60 15.87 -5.45
N THR A 10 -1.15 16.12 -6.68
CA THR A 10 -0.39 15.15 -7.49
C THR A 10 0.99 14.87 -6.89
N HIS A 11 1.64 15.88 -6.28
CA HIS A 11 2.92 15.70 -5.60
C HIS A 11 2.77 14.85 -4.33
N GLN A 12 1.72 15.11 -3.55
CA GLN A 12 1.40 14.33 -2.35
C GLN A 12 1.05 12.87 -2.69
N ALA A 13 0.25 12.64 -3.74
CA ALA A 13 -0.07 11.29 -4.21
C ALA A 13 1.18 10.52 -4.66
N LYS A 14 2.07 11.16 -5.43
CA LYS A 14 3.35 10.56 -5.85
C LYS A 14 4.24 10.20 -4.66
N ALA A 15 4.32 11.06 -3.65
CA ALA A 15 5.08 10.78 -2.44
C ALA A 15 4.51 9.57 -1.67
N ARG A 16 3.19 9.46 -1.56
CA ARG A 16 2.51 8.34 -0.88
C ARG A 16 2.64 7.03 -1.66
N LEU A 17 2.56 7.06 -2.99
CA LEU A 17 2.86 5.91 -3.84
C LEU A 17 4.31 5.44 -3.70
N LYS A 18 5.26 6.39 -3.63
CA LYS A 18 6.67 6.06 -3.43
C LYS A 18 6.89 5.39 -2.06
N ALA A 19 6.28 5.92 -1.00
CA ALA A 19 6.35 5.31 0.32
C ALA A 19 5.71 3.92 0.35
N ALA A 20 4.56 3.75 -0.32
CA ALA A 20 3.90 2.46 -0.46
C ALA A 20 4.80 1.43 -1.15
N ARG A 21 5.47 1.80 -2.26
CA ARG A 21 6.45 0.92 -2.93
C ARG A 21 7.57 0.47 -2.00
N SER A 22 8.13 1.38 -1.20
CA SER A 22 9.17 1.03 -0.23
C SER A 22 8.68 0.05 0.84
N ILE A 23 7.44 0.18 1.31
CA ILE A 23 6.84 -0.77 2.27
C ILE A 23 6.61 -2.12 1.60
N PHE A 24 6.11 -2.12 0.36
CA PHE A 24 5.93 -3.34 -0.42
C PHE A 24 7.25 -4.09 -0.59
N GLU A 25 8.30 -3.42 -1.05
CA GLU A 25 9.64 -4.02 -1.24
C GLU A 25 10.24 -4.56 0.06
N LEU A 26 9.90 -3.96 1.22
CA LEU A 26 10.36 -4.43 2.52
C LEU A 26 9.64 -5.73 2.95
N ALA A 27 8.36 -5.85 2.60
CA ALA A 27 7.52 -7.00 2.92
C ALA A 27 7.74 -8.17 1.96
N ASP A 28 7.95 -7.91 0.67
CA ASP A 28 8.27 -8.88 -0.39
C ASP A 28 9.67 -9.46 -0.13
N THR A 29 9.70 -10.49 0.71
CA THR A 29 10.95 -10.99 1.29
C THR A 29 11.62 -11.97 0.33
N ASN A 30 10.82 -12.69 -0.44
CA ASN A 30 11.29 -13.58 -1.49
C ASN A 30 11.59 -12.83 -2.83
N LYS A 31 11.19 -11.57 -2.96
CA LYS A 31 11.40 -10.70 -4.13
C LYS A 31 10.74 -11.24 -5.40
N ASP A 32 9.59 -11.89 -5.26
CA ASP A 32 8.86 -12.43 -6.39
C ASP A 32 7.91 -11.39 -7.04
N GLY A 33 7.82 -10.19 -6.47
CA GLY A 33 6.98 -9.10 -6.94
C GLY A 33 5.55 -9.17 -6.41
N PHE A 34 5.27 -10.06 -5.46
CA PHE A 34 3.99 -10.26 -4.81
C PHE A 34 4.14 -10.30 -3.29
N ILE A 35 3.06 -9.98 -2.58
CA ILE A 35 2.94 -10.24 -1.14
C ILE A 35 2.02 -11.43 -0.96
N THR A 36 2.58 -12.52 -0.48
CA THR A 36 1.83 -13.73 -0.13
C THR A 36 1.25 -13.65 1.28
N PHE A 37 0.36 -14.58 1.62
CA PHE A 37 -0.25 -14.67 2.96
C PHE A 37 0.79 -14.64 4.09
N ASP A 38 1.93 -15.31 3.89
CA ASP A 38 3.01 -15.39 4.89
C ASP A 38 3.82 -14.08 5.02
N GLU A 39 3.73 -13.19 4.03
CA GLU A 39 4.46 -11.92 3.98
C GLU A 39 3.61 -10.72 4.43
N VAL A 40 2.26 -10.83 4.38
CA VAL A 40 1.34 -9.82 4.93
C VAL A 40 1.61 -9.50 6.41
N PRO A 41 1.86 -10.46 7.32
CA PRO A 41 2.16 -10.13 8.71
C PRO A 41 3.31 -9.12 8.83
N LYS A 42 4.37 -9.30 8.04
CA LYS A 42 5.52 -8.40 8.03
C LYS A 42 5.13 -7.02 7.52
N LEU A 43 4.35 -6.93 6.45
CA LEU A 43 3.84 -5.66 5.93
C LEU A 43 3.06 -4.87 6.99
N LEU A 44 2.15 -5.53 7.73
CA LEU A 44 1.34 -4.87 8.75
C LEU A 44 2.17 -4.45 9.97
N ILE A 45 3.15 -5.28 10.38
CA ILE A 45 4.07 -4.95 11.47
C ILE A 45 4.94 -3.75 11.12
N GLU A 46 5.57 -3.75 9.94
CA GLU A 46 6.42 -2.63 9.51
C GLU A 46 5.61 -1.35 9.33
N THR A 47 4.38 -1.46 8.81
CA THR A 47 3.45 -0.32 8.74
C THR A 47 3.10 0.20 10.14
N ASN A 48 2.83 -0.67 11.11
CA ASN A 48 2.54 -0.27 12.47
C ASN A 48 3.74 0.42 13.14
N LYS A 49 4.97 -0.06 12.93
CA LYS A 49 6.20 0.58 13.45
C LYS A 49 6.39 2.02 12.97
N LEU A 50 5.84 2.37 11.81
CA LEU A 50 5.89 3.74 11.30
C LEU A 50 4.89 4.68 12.00
N ILE A 51 3.89 4.13 12.68
CA ILE A 51 2.75 4.88 13.25
C ILE A 51 2.73 4.78 14.79
N SER A 52 3.27 3.69 15.36
CA SER A 52 3.26 3.37 16.78
C SER A 52 4.56 2.63 17.17
N GLU A 53 5.05 2.88 18.39
CA GLU A 53 6.19 2.15 18.97
C GLU A 53 5.77 0.82 19.61
N GLU A 54 4.47 0.51 19.63
CA GLU A 54 3.97 -0.71 20.24
C GLU A 54 4.20 -1.95 19.38
N LYS A 55 4.46 -3.06 20.06
CA LYS A 55 4.55 -4.37 19.42
C LYS A 55 3.17 -4.80 18.93
N TYR A 56 2.95 -4.66 17.63
CA TYR A 56 1.79 -5.20 16.94
C TYR A 56 2.10 -6.59 16.39
N VAL A 57 1.15 -7.52 16.52
CA VAL A 57 1.19 -8.84 15.89
C VAL A 57 -0.18 -9.04 15.27
N PRO A 58 -0.30 -9.02 13.92
CA PRO A 58 -1.58 -9.19 13.27
C PRO A 58 -2.10 -10.61 13.46
N THR A 59 -3.41 -10.76 13.64
CA THR A 59 -4.05 -12.08 13.64
C THR A 59 -4.28 -12.59 12.23
N ASN A 60 -4.53 -13.90 12.10
CA ASN A 60 -4.85 -14.50 10.81
C ASN A 60 -6.12 -13.89 10.19
N GLU A 61 -7.10 -13.54 11.01
CA GLU A 61 -8.34 -12.90 10.54
C GLU A 61 -8.07 -11.50 9.98
N GLU A 62 -7.18 -10.72 10.60
CA GLU A 62 -6.76 -9.40 10.08
C GLU A 62 -6.01 -9.53 8.76
N ILE A 63 -5.10 -10.51 8.66
CA ILE A 63 -4.37 -10.83 7.43
C ILE A 63 -5.34 -11.23 6.31
N GLU A 64 -6.26 -12.16 6.60
CA GLU A 64 -7.27 -12.59 5.63
C GLU A 64 -8.16 -11.44 5.17
N SER A 65 -8.60 -10.59 6.11
CA SER A 65 -9.42 -9.42 5.81
C SER A 65 -8.68 -8.46 4.89
N TRP A 66 -7.40 -8.19 5.19
CA TRP A 66 -6.56 -7.33 4.38
C TRP A 66 -6.36 -7.86 2.95
N ILE A 67 -6.08 -9.16 2.82
CA ILE A 67 -5.94 -9.81 1.50
C ILE A 67 -7.26 -9.74 0.74
N LYS A 68 -8.40 -10.08 1.37
CA LYS A 68 -9.73 -10.02 0.72
C LYS A 68 -10.09 -8.63 0.19
N MET A 69 -9.59 -7.58 0.82
CA MET A 69 -9.81 -6.19 0.36
C MET A 69 -8.86 -5.77 -0.77
N THR A 70 -7.67 -6.37 -0.85
CA THR A 70 -6.58 -5.89 -1.71
C THR A 70 -6.35 -6.78 -2.93
N ASP A 71 -6.53 -8.09 -2.81
CA ASP A 71 -6.46 -9.07 -3.90
C ASP A 71 -7.67 -8.91 -4.83
N LEU A 72 -7.50 -8.11 -5.89
CA LEU A 72 -8.58 -7.75 -6.82
C LEU A 72 -8.81 -8.84 -7.85
N ASN A 73 -7.74 -9.53 -8.25
CA ASN A 73 -7.79 -10.58 -9.26
C ASN A 73 -8.10 -11.98 -8.66
N LYS A 74 -8.08 -12.12 -7.33
CA LYS A 74 -8.34 -13.33 -6.55
C LYS A 74 -7.31 -14.44 -6.74
N ASP A 75 -6.05 -14.09 -6.99
CA ASP A 75 -4.96 -15.05 -7.13
C ASP A 75 -4.29 -15.43 -5.79
N LYS A 76 -4.85 -14.94 -4.67
CA LYS A 76 -4.41 -15.17 -3.28
C LYS A 76 -3.06 -14.55 -2.94
N LYS A 77 -2.59 -13.62 -3.75
CA LYS A 77 -1.41 -12.80 -3.49
C LYS A 77 -1.74 -11.36 -3.85
N VAL A 78 -0.91 -10.43 -3.40
CA VAL A 78 -1.12 -9.01 -3.69
C VAL A 78 0.04 -8.52 -4.54
N SER A 79 -0.25 -8.14 -5.77
CA SER A 79 0.72 -7.49 -6.63
C SER A 79 0.96 -6.03 -6.20
N ILE A 80 2.12 -5.47 -6.59
CA ILE A 80 2.39 -4.05 -6.37
C ILE A 80 1.29 -3.17 -6.98
N HIS A 81 0.71 -3.56 -8.11
CA HIS A 81 -0.36 -2.82 -8.77
C HIS A 81 -1.63 -2.79 -7.92
N GLU A 82 -2.04 -3.93 -7.35
CA GLU A 82 -3.21 -4.00 -6.47
C GLU A 82 -3.01 -3.18 -5.20
N PHE A 83 -1.80 -3.24 -4.64
CA PHE A 83 -1.44 -2.41 -3.49
C PHE A 83 -1.48 -0.91 -3.83
N GLU A 84 -0.95 -0.50 -4.99
CA GLU A 84 -1.05 0.89 -5.46
C GLU A 84 -2.50 1.33 -5.64
N VAL A 85 -3.35 0.49 -6.24
CA VAL A 85 -4.77 0.79 -6.41
C VAL A 85 -5.47 0.99 -5.07
N LEU A 86 -5.14 0.17 -4.06
CA LEU A 86 -5.65 0.35 -2.70
C LEU A 86 -5.26 1.73 -2.13
N ILE A 87 -3.99 2.11 -2.26
CA ILE A 87 -3.51 3.41 -1.80
C ILE A 87 -4.23 4.54 -2.54
N LEU A 88 -4.34 4.47 -3.87
CA LEU A 88 -5.04 5.50 -4.66
C LEU A 88 -6.51 5.66 -4.23
N LYS A 89 -7.22 4.55 -4.01
CA LYS A 89 -8.59 4.58 -3.47
C LYS A 89 -8.65 5.23 -2.09
N ALA A 90 -7.68 4.94 -1.22
CA ALA A 90 -7.60 5.57 0.11
C ALA A 90 -7.32 7.08 0.01
N LEU A 91 -6.51 7.52 -0.95
CA LEU A 91 -6.26 8.94 -1.21
C LEU A 91 -7.53 9.64 -1.72
N GLN A 92 -8.25 9.04 -2.66
CA GLN A 92 -9.53 9.56 -3.16
C GLN A 92 -10.57 9.70 -2.05
N ALA A 93 -10.66 8.70 -1.15
CA ALA A 93 -11.56 8.75 0.00
C ALA A 93 -11.21 9.88 1.00
N GLN A 94 -9.95 10.32 1.03
CA GLN A 94 -9.49 11.49 1.81
C GLN A 94 -9.69 12.82 1.09
N GLY A 95 -10.36 12.83 -0.08
CA GLY A 95 -10.60 14.02 -0.89
C GLY A 95 -9.41 14.47 -1.73
N ILE A 96 -8.38 13.62 -1.90
CA ILE A 96 -7.28 13.87 -2.81
C ILE A 96 -7.73 13.46 -4.20
N ASP A 97 -8.02 14.46 -5.05
CA ASP A 97 -8.32 14.24 -6.45
C ASP A 97 -7.05 13.83 -7.21
N LEU A 98 -7.12 12.65 -7.83
CA LEU A 98 -6.03 12.06 -8.60
C LEU A 98 -6.25 12.25 -10.10
N ASP A 99 -7.44 12.66 -10.51
CA ASP A 99 -7.77 12.96 -11.89
C ASP A 99 -7.41 14.44 -12.17
N GLY A 100 -6.46 14.62 -13.08
CA GLY A 100 -5.95 15.91 -13.53
C GLY A 100 -6.28 16.14 -14.98
#